data_AF-A0A9W6S5C5-F1
#
_entry.id   AF-A0A9W6S5C5-F1
#
_cell.length_a   1.000
_cell.length_b   1.000
_cell.length_c   1.000
_cell.angle_alpha   90.00
_cell.angle_beta   90.00
_cell.angle_gamma   90.00
#
_symmetry.space_group_name_H-M   'P 1'
#
loop_
_entity.id
_entity.type
_entity.pdbx_description
1 polymer ?
#
loop_
_entity_poly.entity_id
_entity_poly.type
_entity_poly.pdbx_seq_one_letter_code
_entity_poly.pdbx_strand_id
1 'polypeptide(L)'
;MSARELSEAFTPSVPEVEWAWGRTQDPQHLLALVVWLKSYQRLGYFPKLDDVPEVVTRHVRGVLELDEDVELERAAARSAKRHRQFVRDRLQVVYEPTRVRRIAEEAIRKAV
;
A
#
# COMPACT_ATOMS: atom_id res chain seq x y z
N MET A 1 13.35 8.97 -5.70
CA MET A 1 13.23 8.15 -4.47
C MET A 1 14.49 7.32 -4.37
N SER A 2 15.18 7.38 -3.24
CA SER A 2 16.35 6.51 -2.98
C SER A 2 15.91 5.06 -2.73
N ALA A 3 16.83 4.10 -2.91
CA ALA A 3 16.54 2.69 -2.64
C ALA A 3 16.12 2.45 -1.18
N ARG A 4 16.71 3.22 -0.25
CA ARG A 4 16.37 3.17 1.18
C ARG A 4 14.95 3.64 1.43
N GLU A 5 14.58 4.82 0.94
CA GLU A 5 13.21 5.36 1.10
C GLU A 5 12.15 4.43 0.47
N LEU A 6 12.48 3.80 -0.67
CA LEU A 6 11.63 2.80 -1.30
C LEU A 6 11.44 1.58 -0.38
N SER A 7 12.54 1.01 0.12
CA SER A 7 12.47 -0.15 1.00
C SER A 7 11.72 0.14 2.30
N GLU A 8 11.93 1.30 2.91
CA GLU A 8 11.27 1.68 4.16
C GLU A 8 9.76 1.90 3.96
N ALA A 9 9.35 2.48 2.83
CA ALA A 9 7.95 2.80 2.58
C ALA A 9 7.16 1.66 1.92
N PHE A 10 7.78 0.82 1.10
CA PHE A 10 7.10 -0.13 0.21
C PHE A 10 7.44 -1.59 0.44
N THR A 11 8.21 -1.93 1.47
CA THR A 11 8.35 -3.33 1.91
C THR A 11 7.15 -3.69 2.80
N PRO A 12 6.22 -4.56 2.35
CA PRO A 12 5.19 -5.09 3.24
C PRO A 12 5.80 -5.99 4.32
N SER A 13 5.20 -5.95 5.50
CA SER A 13 5.52 -6.87 6.59
C SER A 13 4.89 -8.25 6.36
N VAL A 14 5.42 -9.30 7.00
CA VAL A 14 4.89 -10.67 6.89
C VAL A 14 3.37 -10.73 7.16
N PRO A 15 2.81 -10.09 8.20
CA PRO A 15 1.35 -10.11 8.43
C PRO A 15 0.53 -9.37 7.37
N GLU A 16 1.13 -8.45 6.62
CA GLU A 16 0.48 -7.77 5.49
C GLU A 16 0.44 -8.67 4.26
N VAL A 17 1.52 -9.42 4.02
CA VAL A 17 1.60 -10.42 2.94
C VAL A 17 0.59 -11.54 3.17
N GLU A 18 0.59 -12.16 4.36
CA GLU A 18 -0.36 -13.22 4.73
C GLU A 18 -1.82 -12.76 4.60
N TRP A 19 -2.11 -11.53 5.04
CA TRP A 19 -3.44 -10.96 4.89
C TRP A 19 -3.82 -10.78 3.42
N ALA A 20 -2.91 -10.30 2.58
CA ALA A 20 -3.19 -10.05 1.17
C ALA A 20 -3.50 -11.36 0.44
N TRP A 21 -2.72 -12.42 0.72
CA TRP A 21 -2.97 -13.78 0.23
C TRP A 21 -4.32 -14.34 0.68
N GLY A 22 -4.78 -14.00 1.89
CA GLY A 22 -6.11 -14.35 2.37
C GLY A 22 -7.27 -13.63 1.65
N ARG A 23 -7.00 -12.60 0.83
CA ARG A 23 -8.03 -11.81 0.12
C ARG A 23 -8.12 -12.10 -1.37
N THR A 24 -7.02 -12.49 -1.98
CA THR A 24 -6.94 -12.81 -3.41
C THR A 24 -5.85 -13.84 -3.65
N GLN A 25 -6.14 -14.82 -4.50
CA GLN A 25 -5.17 -15.80 -4.98
C GLN A 25 -4.67 -15.48 -6.40
N ASP A 26 -5.25 -14.46 -7.04
CA ASP A 26 -4.77 -13.97 -8.32
C ASP A 26 -3.51 -13.08 -8.11
N PRO A 27 -2.36 -13.41 -8.74
CA PRO A 27 -1.10 -12.68 -8.56
C PRO A 27 -1.17 -11.19 -8.94
N GLN A 28 -1.88 -10.83 -10.01
CA GLN A 28 -1.98 -9.45 -10.49
C GLN A 28 -2.82 -8.62 -9.50
N HIS A 29 -3.91 -9.20 -8.99
CA HIS A 29 -4.72 -8.62 -7.94
C HIS A 29 -4.00 -8.54 -6.59
N LEU A 30 -3.17 -9.53 -6.26
CA LEU A 30 -2.34 -9.51 -5.05
C LEU A 30 -1.37 -8.35 -5.09
N LEU A 31 -0.64 -8.21 -6.20
CA LEU A 31 0.28 -7.11 -6.43
C LEU A 31 -0.43 -5.76 -6.30
N ALA A 32 -1.59 -5.60 -6.95
CA ALA A 32 -2.40 -4.37 -6.86
C ALA A 32 -2.88 -4.06 -5.44
N LEU A 33 -3.30 -5.08 -4.68
CA LEU A 33 -3.76 -4.92 -3.31
C LEU A 33 -2.64 -4.43 -2.38
N VAL A 34 -1.46 -5.03 -2.48
CA VAL A 34 -0.31 -4.68 -1.64
C VAL A 34 0.25 -3.31 -2.02
N VAL A 35 0.33 -2.99 -3.32
CA VAL A 35 0.70 -1.63 -3.78
C VAL A 35 -0.24 -0.59 -3.19
N TRP A 36 -1.57 -0.80 -3.27
CA TRP A 36 -2.52 0.15 -2.66
C TRP A 36 -2.42 0.22 -1.15
N LEU A 37 -2.16 -0.88 -0.45
CA LEU A 37 -1.94 -0.88 1.00
C LEU A 37 -0.76 0.04 1.36
N LYS A 38 0.40 -0.16 0.72
CA LYS A 38 1.61 0.62 0.99
C LYS A 38 1.45 2.07 0.56
N SER A 39 0.84 2.32 -0.60
CA SER A 39 0.53 3.68 -1.06
C SER A 39 -0.39 4.41 -0.07
N TYR A 40 -1.42 3.74 0.46
CA TYR A 40 -2.32 4.35 1.44
C TYR A 40 -1.60 4.64 2.77
N GLN A 41 -0.76 3.73 3.26
CA GLN A 41 0.05 3.96 4.46
C GLN A 41 1.02 5.13 4.30
N ARG A 42 1.61 5.30 3.10
CA ARG A 42 2.59 6.35 2.82
C ARG A 42 1.95 7.71 2.53
N LEU A 43 0.86 7.73 1.76
CA LEU A 43 0.24 8.95 1.21
C LEU A 43 -1.07 9.35 1.92
N GLY A 44 -1.73 8.42 2.61
CA GLY A 44 -3.05 8.63 3.22
C GLY A 44 -4.24 8.55 2.24
N TYR A 45 -3.99 8.30 0.95
CA TYR A 45 -5.01 8.14 -0.08
C TYR A 45 -4.65 7.03 -1.07
N PHE A 46 -5.63 6.63 -1.90
CA PHE A 46 -5.42 5.65 -2.97
C PHE A 46 -5.04 6.36 -4.27
N PRO A 47 -3.78 6.32 -4.72
CA PRO A 47 -3.42 6.84 -6.04
C PRO A 47 -4.07 5.98 -7.14
N LYS A 48 -4.18 6.56 -8.34
CA LYS A 48 -4.41 5.73 -9.54
C LYS A 48 -3.19 4.85 -9.72
N LEU A 49 -3.39 3.59 -10.11
CA LEU A 49 -2.26 2.67 -10.31
C LEU A 49 -1.36 3.12 -11.47
N ASP A 50 -1.90 3.89 -12.42
CA ASP A 50 -1.14 4.53 -13.50
C ASP A 50 -0.20 5.64 -13.02
N ASP A 51 -0.50 6.23 -11.85
CA ASP A 51 0.38 7.22 -11.22
C ASP A 51 1.41 6.55 -10.28
N VAL A 52 1.32 5.24 -10.06
CA VAL A 52 2.29 4.51 -9.22
C VAL A 52 3.57 4.28 -10.03
N PRO A 53 4.74 4.74 -9.54
CA PRO A 53 6.00 4.53 -10.23
C PRO A 53 6.32 3.04 -10.41
N GLU A 54 6.82 2.67 -11.60
CA GLU A 54 7.28 1.32 -11.95
C GLU A 54 8.18 0.69 -10.86
N VAL A 55 9.08 1.51 -10.30
CA VAL A 55 10.03 1.07 -9.28
C VAL A 55 9.35 0.56 -8.00
N VAL A 56 8.18 1.10 -7.65
CA VAL A 56 7.37 0.62 -6.52
C VAL A 56 6.77 -0.73 -6.85
N THR A 57 6.16 -0.86 -8.03
CA THR A 57 5.55 -2.10 -8.51
C THR A 57 6.59 -3.23 -8.56
N ARG A 58 7.76 -2.97 -9.14
CA ARG A 58 8.86 -3.93 -9.21
C ARG A 58 9.36 -4.34 -7.81
N HIS A 59 9.52 -3.38 -6.90
CA HIS A 59 9.96 -3.67 -5.53
C HIS A 59 8.97 -4.58 -4.81
N VAL A 60 7.68 -4.23 -4.86
CA VAL A 60 6.62 -5.03 -4.22
C VAL A 60 6.50 -6.41 -4.87
N ARG A 61 6.59 -6.51 -6.20
CA ARG A 61 6.61 -7.79 -6.93
C ARG A 61 7.73 -8.70 -6.43
N GLY A 62 8.94 -8.16 -6.31
CA GLY A 62 10.10 -8.89 -5.80
C GLY A 62 9.94 -9.34 -4.34
N VAL A 63 9.38 -8.49 -3.47
CA VAL A 63 9.11 -8.86 -2.07
C VAL A 63 8.04 -9.94 -1.95
N LEU A 64 7.07 -9.97 -2.87
CA LEU A 64 6.02 -11.00 -2.90
C LEU A 64 6.46 -12.28 -3.63
N GLU A 65 7.70 -12.33 -4.14
CA GLU A 65 8.25 -13.47 -4.91
C GLU A 65 7.36 -13.87 -6.10
N LEU A 66 6.73 -12.88 -6.74
CA LEU A 66 5.90 -13.08 -7.92
C LEU A 66 6.75 -13.13 -9.19
N ASP A 67 6.29 -13.88 -10.19
CA ASP A 67 6.94 -13.96 -11.50
C ASP A 67 7.04 -12.58 -12.18
N GLU A 68 8.09 -12.40 -12.98
CA GLU A 68 8.38 -11.12 -13.64
C GLU A 68 7.32 -10.70 -14.66
N ASP A 69 6.49 -11.62 -15.15
CA ASP A 69 5.37 -11.37 -16.07
C ASP A 69 4.07 -10.96 -15.35
N VAL A 70 4.04 -11.02 -14.02
CA VAL A 70 2.86 -10.63 -13.22
C VAL A 70 2.70 -9.13 -13.22
N GLU A 71 1.89 -8.64 -14.14
CA GLU A 71 1.59 -7.21 -14.26
C GLU A 71 0.64 -6.69 -13.17
N LEU A 72 0.79 -5.40 -12.87
CA LEU A 72 -0.10 -4.70 -11.95
C LEU A 72 -1.48 -4.58 -12.61
N GLU A 73 -2.51 -5.17 -12.00
CA GLU A 73 -3.88 -5.03 -12.51
C GLU A 73 -4.37 -3.58 -12.39
N ARG A 74 -4.53 -2.90 -13.53
CA ARG A 74 -4.92 -1.47 -13.62
C ARG A 74 -6.37 -1.24 -14.01
N ALA A 75 -7.00 -2.18 -14.72
CA ALA A 75 -8.27 -1.99 -15.42
C ALA A 75 -9.50 -2.50 -14.65
N ALA A 76 -9.32 -3.41 -13.69
CA ALA A 76 -10.43 -4.06 -12.99
C ALA A 76 -11.14 -3.14 -11.97
N ALA A 77 -12.04 -2.26 -12.43
CA ALA A 77 -12.77 -1.30 -11.60
C ALA A 77 -13.55 -1.93 -10.41
N ARG A 78 -14.14 -3.11 -10.62
CA ARG A 78 -14.82 -3.87 -9.54
C ARG A 78 -13.85 -4.38 -8.50
N SER A 79 -12.74 -4.98 -8.92
CA SER A 79 -11.66 -5.44 -8.02
C SER A 79 -11.03 -4.27 -7.27
N ALA A 80 -10.84 -3.13 -7.94
CA ALA A 80 -10.33 -1.90 -7.35
C ALA A 80 -11.19 -1.38 -6.18
N LYS A 81 -12.53 -1.38 -6.33
CA LYS A 81 -13.43 -0.98 -5.23
C LYS A 81 -13.27 -1.91 -4.03
N ARG A 82 -13.22 -3.23 -4.26
CA ARG A 82 -13.10 -4.24 -3.21
C ARG A 82 -11.75 -4.18 -2.51
N HIS A 83 -10.65 -4.03 -3.25
CA HIS A 83 -9.30 -3.87 -2.71
C HIS A 83 -9.19 -2.64 -1.81
N ARG A 84 -9.72 -1.49 -2.25
CA ARG A 84 -9.75 -0.30 -1.40
C ARG A 84 -10.54 -0.50 -0.11
N GLN A 85 -11.64 -1.25 -0.16
CA GLN A 85 -12.40 -1.59 1.06
C GLN A 85 -11.56 -2.46 1.99
N PHE A 86 -10.93 -3.51 1.47
CA PHE A 86 -10.04 -4.37 2.25
C PHE A 86 -8.92 -3.58 2.93
N VAL A 87 -8.26 -2.66 2.23
CA VAL A 87 -7.22 -1.81 2.82
C VAL A 87 -7.77 -0.94 3.94
N ARG A 88 -8.93 -0.29 3.76
CA ARG A 88 -9.58 0.51 4.82
C ARG A 88 -9.92 -0.32 6.05
N ASP A 89 -10.48 -1.52 5.83
CA ASP A 89 -10.86 -2.43 6.90
C ASP A 89 -9.62 -2.90 7.67
N ARG A 90 -8.55 -3.29 6.96
CA ARG A 90 -7.29 -3.75 7.58
C ARG A 90 -6.63 -2.67 8.41
N LEU A 91 -6.51 -1.47 7.85
CA LEU A 91 -5.85 -0.37 8.53
C LEU A 91 -6.71 0.17 9.69
N GLN A 92 -7.92 -0.39 9.89
CA GLN A 92 -8.91 0.10 10.83
C GLN A 92 -8.93 1.62 10.83
N VAL A 93 -9.10 2.22 9.64
CA VAL A 93 -9.17 3.67 9.51
C VAL A 93 -10.45 4.15 10.20
N VAL A 94 -10.41 4.20 11.52
CA VAL A 94 -11.22 5.07 12.35
C VAL A 94 -10.49 6.40 12.26
N TYR A 95 -11.10 7.35 11.57
CA TYR A 95 -10.63 8.72 11.64
C TYR A 95 -10.66 9.15 13.11
N GLU A 96 -9.49 9.18 13.74
CA GLU A 96 -9.26 9.55 15.14
C GLU A 96 -8.63 10.95 15.17
N PRO A 97 -9.44 12.02 14.99
CA PRO A 97 -8.95 13.39 14.78
C PRO A 97 -8.02 13.86 15.91
N THR A 98 -8.29 13.41 17.14
CA THR A 98 -7.50 13.74 18.33
C THR A 98 -6.08 13.16 18.26
N ARG A 99 -5.94 11.94 17.74
CA ARG A 99 -4.63 11.27 17.59
C ARG A 99 -3.84 11.86 16.43
N VAL A 100 -4.51 12.15 15.30
CA VAL A 100 -3.89 12.82 14.15
C VAL A 100 -3.37 14.20 14.54
N ARG A 101 -4.16 14.98 15.29
CA ARG A 101 -3.77 16.29 15.79
C ARG A 101 -2.60 16.23 16.76
N ARG A 102 -2.57 15.26 17.68
CA ARG A 102 -1.45 15.08 18.62
C ARG A 102 -0.14 14.75 17.90
N ILE A 103 -0.17 13.85 16.92
CA ILE A 103 1.01 13.49 16.13
C ILE A 103 1.52 14.69 15.32
N ALA A 104 0.61 15.47 14.73
CA ALA A 104 0.97 16.70 14.03
C ALA A 104 1.57 17.77 14.98
N GLU A 105 0.99 17.96 16.16
CA GLU A 105 1.48 18.89 17.18
C GLU A 105 2.87 18.48 17.71
N GLU A 106 3.09 17.18 17.93
CA GLU A 106 4.40 16.64 18.36
C GLU A 106 5.47 16.76 17.27
N ALA A 107 5.10 16.53 16.00
CA ALA A 107 6.02 16.69 14.87
C ALA A 107 6.43 18.16 14.67
N ILE A 108 5.49 19.10 14.80
CA ILE A 108 5.78 20.54 14.73
C ILE A 108 6.66 20.97 15.91
N ARG A 109 6.39 20.50 17.12
CA ARG A 109 7.18 20.84 18.32
C ARG A 109 8.63 20.36 18.25
N LYS A 110 8.90 19.24 17.57
CA LYS A 110 10.26 18.73 17.36
C LYS A 110 11.05 19.48 16.27
N ALA A 111 10.38 20.30 15.47
CA ALA A 111 10.99 21.06 14.38
C ALA A 111 11.32 22.52 14.75
N VAL A 112 11.11 22.91 16.02
CA VAL A 112 11.41 24.23 16.59
C VAL A 112 12.52 24.12 17.62
#